data_AF-A0A7H0IH77-F1
#
_entry.id   AF-A0A7H0IH77-F1
#
_cell.length_a   1.000
_cell.length_b   1.000
_cell.length_c   1.000
_cell.angle_alpha   90.00
_cell.angle_beta   90.00
_cell.angle_gamma   90.00
#
_symmetry.space_group_name_H-M   'P 1'
#
loop_
_entity.id
_entity.type
_entity.pdbx_description
1 polymer ?
#
loop_
_entity_poly.entity_id
_entity_poly.type
_entity_poly.pdbx_seq_one_letter_code
_entity_poly.pdbx_strand_id
1 'polypeptide(L)'
;MSVPPPPPSSEVCPPGSDTPVTCEVPHFSPVRVRGARYQWQRLVRHRRRALALGLAVTAAALVAAGPQDGAQSTAQAADSARGRPEDAGLAAAPPGRRASVETVSAPVRIADAETVRLLRPGDRVDVIAAEQAAAGGGEARVVARGALVSKVPEPLGESPDSGALVVLAVPRKAAAQLAGAGATARLAVTLW
;
A
#
# COMPACT_ATOMS: atom_id res chain seq x y z
N MET A 1 25.20 79.87 33.71
CA MET A 1 24.27 79.14 32.82
C MET A 1 24.96 79.01 31.47
N SER A 2 25.53 77.84 31.18
CA SER A 2 26.26 77.57 29.94
C SER A 2 25.64 76.34 29.27
N VAL A 3 25.15 76.52 28.05
CA VAL A 3 24.53 75.47 27.22
C VAL A 3 25.63 74.79 26.40
N PRO A 4 25.71 73.44 26.34
CA PRO A 4 26.68 72.74 25.51
C PRO A 4 26.29 72.78 24.02
N PRO A 5 27.27 72.71 23.09
CA PRO A 5 27.00 72.67 21.66
C PRO A 5 26.41 71.32 21.22
N PRO A 6 25.64 71.28 20.11
CA PRO A 6 25.06 70.04 19.60
C PRO A 6 26.13 69.14 18.96
N PRO A 7 25.89 67.81 18.91
CA PRO A 7 26.81 66.86 18.28
C PRO A 7 26.81 66.99 16.74
N PRO A 8 27.90 66.56 16.07
CA PRO A 8 27.95 66.55 14.61
C PRO A 8 27.03 65.47 14.01
N SER A 9 26.34 65.84 12.93
CA SER A 9 25.53 64.95 12.11
C SER A 9 26.41 63.91 11.40
N SER A 10 26.38 62.66 11.86
CA SER A 10 27.02 61.54 11.17
C SER A 10 26.01 60.84 10.26
N GLU A 11 26.13 61.16 8.97
CA GLU A 11 25.99 60.30 7.79
C GLU A 11 24.87 59.24 7.80
N VAL A 12 23.84 59.55 7.02
CA VAL A 12 22.81 58.60 6.55
C VAL A 12 23.49 57.49 5.75
N CYS A 13 23.54 56.29 6.32
CA CYS A 13 23.92 55.07 5.61
C CYS A 13 22.84 54.76 4.54
N PRO A 14 23.19 54.54 3.25
CA PRO A 14 22.19 54.17 2.25
C PRO A 14 21.66 52.76 2.55
N PRO A 15 20.33 52.53 2.49
CA PRO A 15 19.77 51.20 2.70
C PRO A 15 20.03 50.36 1.45
N GLY A 16 20.78 49.27 1.57
CA GLY A 16 20.88 48.29 0.48
C GLY A 16 22.15 47.44 0.37
N SER A 17 23.05 47.43 1.34
CA SER A 17 24.31 46.68 1.24
C SER A 17 24.37 45.35 2.02
N ASP A 18 23.25 44.87 2.56
CA ASP A 18 23.20 43.64 3.39
C ASP A 18 22.45 42.46 2.73
N THR A 19 22.35 42.43 1.39
CA THR A 19 21.96 41.18 0.72
C THR A 19 23.22 40.37 0.42
N PRO A 20 23.45 39.22 1.08
CA PRO A 20 24.51 38.32 0.68
C PRO A 20 24.29 37.90 -0.77
N VAL A 21 25.39 37.75 -1.51
CA VAL A 21 25.39 37.26 -2.90
C VAL A 21 24.46 36.05 -3.02
N THR A 22 23.53 36.09 -3.98
CA THR A 22 22.62 34.98 -4.23
C THR A 22 23.45 33.74 -4.52
N CYS A 23 23.46 32.78 -3.60
CA CYS A 23 24.09 31.49 -3.84
C CYS A 23 23.37 30.86 -5.04
N GLU A 24 24.01 30.83 -6.20
CA GLU A 24 23.55 30.02 -7.31
C GLU A 24 23.62 28.55 -6.86
N VAL A 25 22.46 27.98 -6.55
CA VAL A 25 22.34 26.56 -6.23
C VAL A 25 22.69 25.79 -7.50
N PRO A 26 23.74 24.94 -7.50
CA PRO A 26 24.10 24.16 -8.68
C PRO A 26 22.91 23.33 -9.14
N HIS A 27 22.69 23.29 -10.46
CA HIS A 27 21.54 22.62 -11.03
C HIS A 27 21.62 21.10 -10.82
N PHE A 28 20.84 20.59 -9.86
CA PHE A 28 20.72 19.16 -9.63
C PHE A 28 19.74 18.56 -10.65
N SER A 29 20.27 17.82 -11.62
CA SER A 29 19.44 17.02 -12.51
C SER A 29 18.63 16.00 -11.68
N PRO A 30 17.28 16.01 -11.73
CA PRO A 30 16.47 15.15 -10.89
C PRO A 30 16.77 13.67 -11.17
N VAL A 31 17.04 12.91 -10.11
CA VAL A 31 17.30 11.47 -10.16
C VAL A 31 16.06 10.76 -10.70
N ARG A 32 16.11 10.33 -11.96
CA ARG A 32 15.07 9.52 -12.60
C ARG A 32 15.14 8.10 -12.04
N VAL A 33 14.37 7.81 -10.99
CA VAL A 33 14.17 6.43 -10.53
C VAL A 33 13.44 5.66 -11.64
N ARG A 34 14.07 4.63 -12.21
CA ARG A 34 13.46 3.78 -13.25
C ARG A 34 12.19 3.10 -12.73
N GLY A 35 11.02 3.66 -13.04
CA GLY A 35 9.70 3.07 -12.80
C GLY A 35 9.36 1.86 -13.68
N ALA A 36 10.36 1.20 -14.29
CA ALA A 36 10.17 0.16 -15.30
C ALA A 36 9.25 -0.97 -14.82
N ARG A 37 9.30 -1.32 -13.53
CA ARG A 37 8.53 -2.46 -12.96
C ARG A 37 7.01 -2.25 -12.91
N TYR A 38 6.52 -1.01 -12.89
CA TYR A 38 5.08 -0.72 -12.90
C TYR A 38 4.45 -0.96 -14.28
N GLN A 39 5.20 -0.75 -15.37
CA GLN A 39 4.71 -0.94 -16.73
C GLN A 39 4.50 -2.43 -17.08
N TRP A 40 5.42 -3.30 -16.64
CA TRP A 40 5.32 -4.75 -16.87
C TRP A 40 4.06 -5.37 -16.23
N GLN A 41 3.69 -4.94 -15.03
CA GLN A 41 2.46 -5.41 -14.37
C GLN A 41 1.19 -5.05 -15.16
N ARG A 42 1.20 -3.89 -15.82
CA ARG A 42 0.07 -3.43 -16.65
C ARG A 42 -0.08 -4.28 -17.90
N LEU A 43 1.02 -4.60 -18.59
CA LEU A 43 1.04 -5.48 -19.76
C LEU A 43 0.56 -6.90 -19.46
N VAL A 44 0.98 -7.49 -18.34
CA VAL A 44 0.55 -8.84 -17.93
C VAL A 44 -0.96 -8.87 -17.63
N ARG A 45 -1.52 -7.81 -17.04
CA ARG A 45 -2.97 -7.70 -16.81
C ARG A 45 -3.78 -7.61 -18.12
N HIS A 46 -3.26 -6.93 -19.14
CA HIS A 46 -3.93 -6.85 -20.45
C HIS A 46 -3.95 -8.20 -21.17
N ARG A 47 -2.85 -8.99 -21.09
CA ARG A 47 -2.80 -10.34 -21.68
C ARG A 47 -3.83 -11.29 -21.06
N ARG A 48 -3.98 -11.28 -19.72
CA ARG A 48 -4.98 -12.10 -19.03
C ARG A 48 -6.42 -11.74 -19.42
N ARG A 49 -6.70 -10.45 -19.62
CA ARG A 49 -8.03 -9.98 -20.06
C ARG A 49 -8.35 -10.41 -21.50
N ALA A 50 -7.38 -10.33 -22.41
CA ALA A 50 -7.55 -10.78 -23.78
C ALA A 50 -7.82 -12.31 -23.85
N LEU A 51 -7.09 -13.10 -23.06
CA LEU A 51 -7.32 -14.55 -22.96
C LEU A 51 -8.70 -14.90 -22.40
N ALA A 52 -9.16 -14.19 -21.37
CA ALA A 52 -10.49 -14.40 -20.79
C ALA A 52 -11.62 -14.07 -21.77
N LEU A 53 -11.49 -12.98 -22.53
CA LEU A 53 -12.45 -12.64 -23.60
C LEU A 53 -12.44 -13.68 -24.72
N GLY A 54 -11.27 -14.16 -25.14
CA GLY A 54 -11.17 -15.23 -26.13
C GLY A 54 -11.86 -16.53 -25.70
N LEU A 55 -11.69 -16.92 -24.42
CA LEU A 55 -12.39 -18.07 -23.84
C LEU A 55 -13.91 -17.87 -23.76
N ALA A 56 -14.38 -16.69 -23.36
CA ALA A 56 -15.82 -16.41 -23.30
C ALA A 56 -16.48 -16.45 -24.68
N VAL A 57 -15.82 -15.90 -25.70
CA VAL A 57 -16.31 -15.92 -27.09
C VAL A 57 -16.34 -17.35 -27.65
N THR A 58 -15.33 -18.18 -27.37
CA THR A 58 -15.33 -19.58 -27.80
C THR A 58 -16.39 -20.43 -27.11
N ALA A 59 -16.64 -20.21 -25.81
CA ALA A 59 -17.74 -20.88 -25.10
C ALA A 59 -19.12 -20.47 -25.66
N ALA A 60 -19.33 -19.19 -25.95
CA ALA A 60 -20.57 -18.71 -26.56
C ALA A 60 -20.80 -19.28 -27.96
N ALA A 61 -19.74 -19.40 -28.78
CA ALA A 61 -19.82 -20.01 -30.09
C ALA A 61 -20.15 -21.51 -30.03
N LEU A 62 -19.59 -22.25 -29.05
CA LEU A 62 -19.91 -23.67 -28.84
C LEU A 62 -21.37 -23.89 -28.39
N VAL A 63 -21.91 -22.99 -27.56
CA VAL A 63 -23.34 -23.03 -27.18
C VAL A 63 -24.25 -22.71 -28.38
N ALA A 64 -23.84 -21.81 -29.27
CA ALA A 64 -24.61 -21.45 -30.45
C ALA A 64 -24.51 -22.47 -31.61
N ALA A 65 -23.47 -23.31 -31.63
CA ALA A 65 -23.19 -24.26 -32.70
C ALA A 65 -23.37 -25.75 -32.30
N GLY A 66 -23.80 -26.02 -31.06
CA GLY A 66 -24.10 -27.37 -30.58
C GLY A 66 -25.33 -27.96 -31.30
N PRO A 67 -25.37 -29.29 -31.58
CA PRO A 67 -26.48 -29.92 -32.27
C PRO A 67 -27.71 -30.00 -31.36
N GLN A 68 -28.83 -29.46 -31.85
CA GLN A 68 -30.12 -29.45 -31.18
C GLN A 68 -31.02 -30.51 -31.83
N ASP A 69 -30.96 -31.76 -31.35
CA ASP A 69 -31.99 -32.76 -31.64
C ASP A 69 -33.09 -32.67 -30.57
N GLY A 70 -34.30 -32.31 -31.02
CA GLY A 70 -35.53 -32.24 -30.22
C GLY A 70 -36.01 -33.64 -29.77
N ALA A 71 -37.04 -33.80 -28.97
CA ALA A 71 -38.08 -32.91 -28.48
C ALA A 71 -38.74 -33.61 -27.28
N GLN A 72 -39.28 -32.85 -26.33
CA GLN A 72 -40.61 -33.12 -25.80
C GLN A 72 -41.15 -31.88 -25.11
N SER A 73 -42.31 -31.49 -25.60
CA SER A 73 -43.03 -30.27 -25.31
C SER A 73 -44.06 -30.52 -24.20
N THR A 74 -44.50 -29.42 -23.60
CA THR A 74 -45.85 -29.13 -23.08
C THR A 74 -46.35 -29.70 -21.74
N ALA A 75 -46.89 -28.73 -20.98
CA ALA A 75 -48.05 -28.76 -20.11
C ALA A 75 -47.89 -29.32 -18.68
N GLN A 76 -47.79 -28.45 -17.66
CA GLN A 76 -48.89 -27.76 -16.96
C GLN A 76 -49.64 -28.64 -15.94
N ALA A 77 -49.49 -28.30 -14.65
CA ALA A 77 -50.53 -28.20 -13.60
C ALA A 77 -49.77 -28.09 -12.26
N ALA A 78 -49.58 -26.91 -11.70
CA ALA A 78 -50.51 -26.15 -10.86
C ALA A 78 -50.74 -26.76 -9.46
N ASP A 79 -50.70 -25.87 -8.45
CA ASP A 79 -51.00 -26.07 -7.01
C ASP A 79 -49.95 -26.85 -6.21
N SER A 80 -49.38 -26.42 -5.08
CA SER A 80 -49.70 -25.46 -4.02
C SER A 80 -48.36 -25.16 -3.28
N ALA A 81 -48.07 -24.11 -2.52
CA ALA A 81 -48.86 -23.11 -1.84
C ALA A 81 -48.00 -21.85 -1.58
N ARG A 82 -48.59 -20.70 -1.89
CA ARG A 82 -48.69 -19.45 -1.10
C ARG A 82 -47.67 -19.18 0.03
N GLY A 83 -46.96 -18.05 -0.12
CA GLY A 83 -46.32 -17.30 0.96
C GLY A 83 -45.40 -16.18 0.44
N ARG A 84 -45.96 -15.03 0.06
CA ARG A 84 -45.25 -13.75 -0.20
C ARG A 84 -45.42 -12.86 1.05
N PRO A 85 -44.47 -11.97 1.42
CA PRO A 85 -44.28 -10.67 0.72
C PRO A 85 -42.82 -10.48 0.28
N GLU A 86 -42.50 -9.95 -0.91
CA GLU A 86 -42.38 -8.52 -1.21
C GLU A 86 -41.44 -7.80 -0.22
N ASP A 87 -40.15 -7.73 -0.52
CA ASP A 87 -39.46 -6.45 -0.33
C ASP A 87 -38.38 -6.20 -1.39
N ALA A 88 -38.32 -4.93 -1.74
CA ALA A 88 -37.57 -4.19 -2.74
C ALA A 88 -36.43 -4.89 -3.49
N GLY A 89 -36.48 -4.70 -4.81
CA GLY A 89 -35.34 -4.91 -5.69
C GLY A 89 -34.10 -4.18 -5.20
N LEU A 90 -33.01 -4.94 -5.05
CA LEU A 90 -31.68 -4.42 -5.26
C LEU A 90 -31.09 -5.25 -6.38
N ALA A 91 -31.17 -4.73 -7.60
CA ALA A 91 -30.25 -5.08 -8.65
C ALA A 91 -28.86 -5.19 -8.01
N ALA A 92 -28.27 -6.39 -8.06
CA ALA A 92 -27.00 -6.68 -7.42
C ALA A 92 -25.98 -5.64 -7.89
N ALA A 93 -25.75 -4.63 -7.06
CA ALA A 93 -24.79 -3.59 -7.32
C ALA A 93 -23.44 -4.28 -7.53
N PRO A 94 -22.65 -3.88 -8.54
CA PRO A 94 -21.33 -4.46 -8.77
C PRO A 94 -20.53 -4.38 -7.47
N PRO A 95 -19.74 -5.42 -7.12
CA PRO A 95 -19.04 -5.50 -5.85
C PRO A 95 -18.32 -4.19 -5.61
N GLY A 96 -18.76 -3.46 -4.57
CA GLY A 96 -18.34 -2.11 -4.29
C GLY A 96 -16.85 -1.97 -4.45
N ARG A 97 -16.43 -1.05 -5.32
CA ARG A 97 -15.04 -0.64 -5.48
C ARG A 97 -14.51 -0.30 -4.09
N ARG A 98 -13.83 -1.26 -3.44
CA ARG A 98 -13.18 -1.06 -2.13
C ARG A 98 -12.42 0.24 -2.24
N ALA A 99 -12.79 1.22 -1.42
CA ALA A 99 -12.14 2.52 -1.39
C ALA A 99 -10.64 2.26 -1.37
N SER A 100 -9.95 2.66 -2.45
CA SER A 100 -8.51 2.45 -2.57
C SER A 100 -7.85 3.38 -1.56
N VAL A 101 -7.62 2.86 -0.36
CA VAL A 101 -6.92 3.58 0.69
C VAL A 101 -5.53 3.90 0.15
N GLU A 102 -5.13 5.16 0.24
CA GLU A 102 -3.78 5.59 -0.13
C GLU A 102 -2.77 4.86 0.76
N THR A 103 -1.86 4.13 0.12
CA THR A 103 -0.82 3.34 0.81
C THR A 103 0.54 3.98 0.61
N VAL A 104 1.38 3.87 1.64
CA VAL A 104 2.77 4.32 1.64
C VAL A 104 3.70 3.11 1.78
N SER A 105 4.92 3.26 1.31
CA SER A 105 5.97 2.25 1.43
C SER A 105 6.71 2.43 2.75
N ALA A 106 6.60 1.46 3.65
CA ALA A 106 7.24 1.47 4.96
C ALA A 106 8.31 0.37 5.04
N PRO A 107 9.60 0.71 5.15
CA PRO A 107 10.63 -0.27 5.53
C PRO A 107 10.48 -0.64 7.01
N VAL A 108 10.46 -1.93 7.31
CA VAL A 108 10.24 -2.48 8.65
C VAL A 108 11.28 -3.56 8.91
N ARG A 109 11.89 -3.55 10.11
CA ARG A 109 12.79 -4.62 10.57
C ARG A 109 12.00 -5.66 11.36
N ILE A 110 12.01 -6.89 10.89
CA ILE A 110 11.38 -8.04 11.52
C ILE A 110 12.45 -8.83 12.26
N ALA A 111 12.18 -9.19 13.50
CA ALA A 111 13.17 -9.83 14.38
C ALA A 111 13.60 -11.22 13.88
N ASP A 112 12.72 -11.95 13.20
CA ASP A 112 12.99 -13.28 12.64
C ASP A 112 13.34 -13.17 11.15
N ALA A 113 14.63 -13.33 10.84
CA ALA A 113 15.14 -13.30 9.48
C ALA A 113 14.75 -14.52 8.65
N GLU A 114 14.60 -15.70 9.26
CA GLU A 114 14.22 -16.92 8.54
C GLU A 114 12.76 -16.84 8.08
N THR A 115 11.88 -16.31 8.93
CA THR A 115 10.49 -16.03 8.53
C THR A 115 10.45 -15.06 7.34
N VAL A 116 11.28 -14.01 7.33
CA VAL A 116 11.33 -13.06 6.20
C VAL A 116 11.79 -13.72 4.89
N ARG A 117 12.70 -14.70 4.94
CA ARG A 117 13.18 -15.43 3.75
C ARG A 117 12.08 -16.25 3.07
N LEU A 118 11.00 -16.58 3.77
CA LEU A 118 9.85 -17.27 3.20
C LEU A 118 8.92 -16.33 2.43
N LEU A 119 8.96 -15.03 2.74
CA LEU A 119 8.06 -14.05 2.16
C LEU A 119 8.44 -13.72 0.72
N ARG A 120 7.40 -13.49 -0.09
CA ARG A 120 7.52 -13.06 -1.48
C ARG A 120 6.84 -11.71 -1.67
N PRO A 121 7.37 -10.85 -2.56
CA PRO A 121 6.64 -9.67 -2.99
C PRO A 121 5.26 -10.05 -3.55
N GLY A 122 4.21 -9.49 -2.97
CA GLY A 122 2.81 -9.85 -3.25
C GLY A 122 2.09 -10.52 -2.08
N ASP A 123 2.83 -11.03 -1.10
CA ASP A 123 2.24 -11.64 0.11
C ASP A 123 1.53 -10.61 0.96
N ARG A 124 0.53 -11.08 1.71
CA ARG A 124 -0.18 -10.29 2.70
C ARG A 124 0.20 -10.78 4.08
N VAL A 125 0.53 -9.85 4.96
CA VAL A 125 1.00 -10.16 6.31
C VAL A 125 0.31 -9.30 7.35
N ASP A 126 0.10 -9.88 8.51
CA ASP A 126 -0.17 -9.17 9.74
C ASP A 126 1.16 -8.94 10.47
N VAL A 127 1.36 -7.72 10.97
CA VAL A 127 2.56 -7.35 11.73
C VAL A 127 2.21 -7.25 13.20
N ILE A 128 2.97 -7.98 14.02
CA ILE A 128 2.78 -8.09 15.46
C ILE A 128 3.97 -7.44 16.15
N ALA A 129 3.70 -6.56 17.10
CA ALA A 129 4.73 -6.03 18.00
C ALA A 129 4.65 -6.76 19.33
N ALA A 130 5.79 -7.30 19.77
CA ALA A 130 5.99 -7.84 21.11
C ALA A 130 6.90 -6.89 21.88
N GLU A 131 6.34 -6.24 22.90
CA GLU A 131 7.13 -5.34 23.75
C GLU A 131 8.18 -6.12 24.55
N GLN A 132 9.32 -5.49 24.80
CA GLN A 132 10.41 -6.11 25.53
C GLN A 132 10.33 -5.65 26.99
N ALA A 133 9.57 -6.36 27.83
CA ALA A 133 9.54 -6.08 29.27
C ALA A 133 10.74 -6.75 29.96
N ALA A 134 11.45 -5.99 30.81
CA ALA A 134 12.64 -6.47 31.54
C ALA A 134 12.37 -7.70 32.44
N ALA A 135 11.11 -7.93 32.83
CA ALA A 135 10.70 -9.06 33.66
C ALA A 135 10.01 -10.20 32.87
N GLY A 136 10.08 -10.20 31.53
CA GLY A 136 9.55 -11.29 30.71
C GLY A 136 8.02 -11.35 30.72
N GLY A 137 7.37 -10.44 29.99
CA GLY A 137 5.90 -10.40 29.92
C GLY A 137 5.35 -9.26 29.07
N GLY A 138 6.04 -8.89 27.99
CA GLY A 138 5.56 -7.82 27.13
C GLY A 138 4.32 -8.25 26.34
N GLU A 139 3.34 -7.36 26.26
CA GLU A 139 2.09 -7.62 25.54
C GLU A 139 2.37 -7.68 24.03
N ALA A 140 1.83 -8.71 23.37
CA ALA A 140 1.87 -8.83 21.92
C ALA A 140 0.59 -8.22 21.33
N ARG A 141 0.74 -7.26 20.41
CA ARG A 141 -0.40 -6.65 19.71
C ARG A 141 -0.18 -6.58 18.20
N VAL A 142 -1.26 -6.72 17.44
CA VAL A 142 -1.24 -6.53 15.98
C VAL A 142 -1.21 -5.03 15.67
N VAL A 143 -0.15 -4.58 14.99
CA VAL A 143 0.09 -3.17 14.65
C VAL A 143 -0.42 -2.84 13.25
N ALA A 144 -0.31 -3.79 12.32
CA ALA A 144 -0.83 -3.64 10.98
C ALA A 144 -1.47 -4.95 10.54
N ARG A 145 -2.72 -4.86 10.07
CA ARG A 145 -3.40 -6.00 9.45
C ARG A 145 -3.28 -5.91 7.94
N GLY A 146 -2.85 -7.00 7.34
CA GLY A 146 -2.96 -7.20 5.92
C GLY A 146 -2.09 -6.35 5.04
N ALA A 147 -0.94 -5.96 5.58
CA ALA A 147 0.10 -5.24 4.87
C ALA A 147 0.59 -6.05 3.66
N LEU A 148 0.75 -5.38 2.52
CA LEU A 148 1.27 -6.04 1.32
C LEU A 148 2.79 -5.98 1.32
N VAL A 149 3.47 -7.10 1.19
CA VAL A 149 4.91 -7.16 0.99
C VAL A 149 5.23 -6.62 -0.39
N SER A 150 5.87 -5.44 -0.46
CA SER A 150 6.22 -4.78 -1.73
C SER A 150 7.63 -5.13 -2.18
N LYS A 151 8.55 -5.34 -1.24
CA LYS A 151 9.94 -5.76 -1.51
C LYS A 151 10.52 -6.46 -0.29
N VAL A 152 11.33 -7.48 -0.52
CA VAL A 152 12.21 -8.10 0.48
C VAL A 152 13.65 -7.77 0.05
N PRO A 153 14.33 -6.80 0.69
CA PRO A 153 15.74 -6.51 0.43
C PRO A 153 16.66 -7.70 0.76
N GLU A 154 17.68 -7.92 -0.06
CA GLU A 154 18.76 -8.86 0.26
C GLU A 154 19.52 -8.37 1.51
N PRO A 155 19.81 -9.26 2.48
CA PRO A 155 20.53 -8.88 3.69
C PRO A 155 21.98 -8.49 3.36
N LEU A 156 22.36 -7.27 3.72
CA LEU A 156 23.73 -6.76 3.56
C LEU A 156 24.56 -7.17 4.78
N GLY A 157 24.95 -8.45 4.84
CA GLY A 157 25.92 -8.96 5.81
C GLY A 157 25.64 -8.58 7.27
N GLU A 158 24.65 -9.23 7.90
CA GLU A 158 24.36 -9.07 9.33
C GLU A 158 24.27 -10.44 10.03
N SER A 159 24.62 -10.46 11.32
CA SER A 159 24.45 -11.61 12.23
C SER A 159 22.97 -12.08 12.21
N PRO A 160 22.69 -13.40 12.26
CA PRO A 160 21.32 -13.94 12.24
C PRO A 160 20.41 -13.35 13.33
N ASP A 161 20.99 -12.80 14.40
CA ASP A 161 20.27 -12.19 15.52
C ASP A 161 19.79 -10.75 15.27
N SER A 162 20.16 -10.12 14.15
CA SER A 162 19.81 -8.71 13.83
C SER A 162 18.40 -8.55 13.21
N GLY A 163 17.74 -9.66 12.87
CA GLY A 163 16.50 -9.65 12.09
C GLY A 163 16.70 -9.20 10.63
N ALA A 164 15.63 -9.14 9.85
CA ALA A 164 15.66 -8.81 8.43
C ALA A 164 14.72 -7.65 8.07
N LEU A 165 15.09 -6.88 7.04
CA LEU A 165 14.27 -5.80 6.52
C LEU A 165 13.23 -6.32 5.53
N VAL A 166 12.02 -5.75 5.58
CA VAL A 166 10.95 -5.93 4.60
C VAL A 166 10.34 -4.57 4.30
N VAL A 167 9.94 -4.34 3.05
CA VAL A 167 9.19 -3.14 2.67
C VAL A 167 7.73 -3.50 2.49
N LEU A 168 6.86 -2.82 3.23
CA LEU A 168 5.43 -3.05 3.25
C LEU A 168 4.68 -1.87 2.63
N ALA A 169 3.66 -2.15 1.82
CA ALA A 169 2.67 -1.15 1.42
C ALA A 169 1.53 -1.17 2.44
N VAL A 170 1.40 -0.07 3.19
CA VAL A 170 0.48 0.07 4.32
C VAL A 170 -0.24 1.42 4.30
N PRO A 171 -1.43 1.55 4.89
CA PRO A 171 -2.05 2.87 5.09
C PRO A 171 -1.13 3.80 5.90
N ARG A 172 -1.17 5.10 5.62
CA ARG A 172 -0.30 6.10 6.28
C ARG A 172 -0.35 6.04 7.81
N LYS A 173 -1.53 5.81 8.40
CA LYS A 173 -1.71 5.64 9.85
C LYS A 173 -0.96 4.41 10.39
N ALA A 174 -1.03 3.28 9.67
CA ALA A 174 -0.34 2.06 10.06
C ALA A 174 1.19 2.21 9.92
N ALA A 175 1.69 2.96 8.92
CA ALA A 175 3.11 3.26 8.81
C ALA A 175 3.66 4.00 10.05
N ALA A 176 2.94 5.01 10.55
CA ALA A 176 3.32 5.71 11.77
C ALA A 176 3.30 4.79 13.00
N GLN A 177 2.31 3.91 13.10
CA GLN A 177 2.23 2.92 14.18
C GLN A 177 3.38 1.90 14.12
N LEU A 178 3.72 1.42 12.92
CA LEU A 178 4.87 0.52 12.70
C LEU A 178 6.19 1.19 13.07
N ALA A 179 6.37 2.47 12.73
CA ALA A 179 7.58 3.22 13.09
C ALA A 179 7.72 3.36 14.62
N GLY A 180 6.63 3.70 15.32
CA GLY A 180 6.64 3.80 16.78
C GLY A 180 6.85 2.44 17.46
N ALA A 181 6.20 1.39 16.96
CA ALA A 181 6.35 0.04 17.49
C ALA A 181 7.78 -0.50 17.25
N GLY A 182 8.34 -0.32 16.05
CA GLY A 182 9.70 -0.76 15.73
C GLY A 182 10.80 -0.06 16.56
N ALA A 183 10.51 1.10 17.16
CA ALA A 183 11.44 1.79 18.05
C ALA A 183 11.45 1.23 19.48
N THR A 184 10.43 0.46 19.87
CA THR A 184 10.21 0.06 21.29
C THR A 184 9.92 -1.43 21.48
N ALA A 185 9.61 -2.15 20.39
CA ALA A 185 9.17 -3.53 20.41
C ALA A 185 9.84 -4.35 19.30
N ARG A 186 9.94 -5.66 19.50
CA ARG A 186 10.35 -6.59 18.44
C ARG A 186 9.16 -6.88 17.55
N LEU A 187 9.36 -6.75 16.25
CA LEU A 187 8.31 -7.00 15.26
C LEU A 187 8.41 -8.41 14.72
N ALA A 188 7.27 -9.09 14.63
CA ALA A 188 7.08 -10.38 14.00
C ALA A 188 6.00 -10.28 12.92
N VAL A 189 5.93 -11.27 12.04
CA VAL A 189 4.95 -11.31 10.95
C VAL A 189 4.26 -12.67 10.88
N THR A 190 3.00 -12.66 10.49
CA THR A 190 2.21 -13.86 10.17
C THR A 190 1.55 -13.66 8.81
N LEU A 191 1.42 -14.73 8.02
CA LEU A 191 0.69 -14.68 6.75
C LEU A 191 -0.81 -14.45 7.01
N TRP A 192 -1.43 -13.57 6.21
CA TRP A 192 -2.86 -13.23 6.26
C TRP A 192 -3.71 -14.24 5.48
#